data_AF-A0A7S0P3T5-F1
#
_entry.id   AF-A0A7S0P3T5-F1
#
_cell.length_a   1.000
_cell.length_b   1.000
_cell.length_c   1.000
_cell.angle_alpha   90.00
_cell.angle_beta   90.00
_cell.angle_gamma   90.00
#
_symmetry.space_group_name_H-M   'P 1'
#
loop_
_entity.id
_entity.type
_entity.pdbx_description
1 polymer ?
#
loop_
_entity_poly.entity_id
_entity_poly.type
_entity_poly.pdbx_seq_one_letter_code
_entity_poly.pdbx_strand_id
1 'polypeptide(L)'
;CDKMLVSFGVPSAFFSARHPRTREMVTLGVTANGDLLEVHRTSLSDAHASWFLTDEVVQDGRLVLGTPLDPLFLLLPRLEAARGACSTEYKGVFKSISDILCDGDDDAPLIEQHLGSLPHLHRRLGSICDLNDKYDELMVRLSDSKVLAWLRRK
;
A
#
# COMPACT_ATOMS: atom_id res chain seq x y z
N CYS A 1 31.63 -3.04 13.65
CA CYS A 1 30.78 -3.31 12.48
C CYS A 1 29.35 -3.49 12.95
N ASP A 2 28.67 -2.36 13.18
CA ASP A 2 27.26 -2.37 13.54
C ASP A 2 26.46 -2.86 12.35
N LYS A 3 25.93 -4.09 12.46
CA LYS A 3 24.91 -4.57 11.55
C LYS A 3 23.64 -3.81 11.89
N MET A 4 23.40 -2.76 11.11
CA MET A 4 22.17 -1.98 11.09
C MET A 4 21.02 -2.91 10.69
N LEU A 5 20.43 -3.58 11.66
CA LEU A 5 19.08 -4.14 11.54
C LEU A 5 18.13 -2.96 11.61
N VAL A 6 17.76 -2.41 10.45
CA VAL A 6 16.63 -1.49 10.38
C VAL A 6 15.37 -2.33 10.54
N SER A 7 14.98 -2.62 11.78
CA SER A 7 13.64 -3.16 12.04
C SER A 7 12.67 -1.99 11.85
N PHE A 8 11.96 -1.96 10.73
CA PHE A 8 10.79 -1.10 10.57
C PHE A 8 9.63 -1.68 11.37
N GLY A 9 9.74 -1.60 12.71
CA GLY A 9 8.78 -2.17 13.64
C GLY A 9 8.62 -3.69 13.53
N VAL A 10 7.82 -4.25 14.42
CA VAL A 10 7.30 -5.62 14.29
C VAL A 10 5.85 -5.50 13.82
N PRO A 11 5.43 -6.22 12.77
CA PRO A 11 4.03 -6.25 12.37
C PRO A 11 3.16 -6.73 13.55
N SER A 12 2.10 -5.98 13.88
CA SER A 12 1.08 -6.38 14.86
C SER A 12 -0.06 -7.15 14.20
N ALA A 13 -0.26 -6.97 12.89
CA ALA A 13 -1.25 -7.70 12.10
C ALA A 13 -0.76 -7.90 10.66
N PHE A 14 -1.35 -8.87 9.97
CA PHE A 14 -1.13 -9.10 8.54
C PHE A 14 -2.48 -9.18 7.82
N PHE A 15 -2.51 -8.71 6.57
CA PHE A 15 -3.67 -8.86 5.71
C PHE A 15 -3.22 -9.04 4.26
N SER A 16 -4.12 -9.55 3.42
CA SER A 16 -3.85 -9.74 1.99
C SER A 16 -4.46 -8.59 1.20
N ALA A 17 -3.71 -8.04 0.26
CA ALA A 17 -4.17 -7.02 -0.67
C ALA A 17 -3.56 -7.22 -2.05
N ARG A 18 -4.16 -6.60 -3.08
CA ARG A 18 -3.61 -6.65 -4.44
C ARG A 18 -2.41 -5.72 -4.56
N HIS A 19 -1.30 -6.25 -5.07
CA HIS A 19 -0.08 -5.49 -5.30
C HIS A 19 -0.33 -4.34 -6.30
N PRO A 20 0.15 -3.11 -6.03
CA PRO A 20 -0.15 -1.94 -6.86
C PRO A 20 0.17 -2.08 -8.35
N ARG A 21 1.24 -2.80 -8.69
CA ARG A 21 1.70 -2.93 -10.08
C ARG A 21 1.13 -4.17 -10.77
N THR A 22 1.16 -5.31 -10.09
CA THR A 22 0.88 -6.63 -10.71
C THR A 22 -0.55 -7.08 -10.47
N ARG A 23 -1.27 -6.49 -9.51
CA ARG A 23 -2.64 -6.85 -9.11
C ARG A 23 -2.79 -8.25 -8.52
N GLU A 24 -1.67 -8.96 -8.34
CA GLU A 24 -1.60 -10.24 -7.63
C GLU A 24 -1.80 -10.05 -6.13
N MET A 25 -2.34 -11.06 -5.46
CA MET A 25 -2.51 -11.01 -4.00
C MET A 25 -1.14 -11.12 -3.31
N VAL A 26 -0.85 -10.15 -2.45
CA VAL A 26 0.35 -10.11 -1.61
C VAL A 26 -0.03 -9.95 -0.14
N THR A 27 0.84 -10.42 0.75
CA THR A 27 0.70 -10.19 2.18
C THR A 27 1.34 -8.86 2.55
N LEU A 28 0.58 -8.05 3.29
CA LEU A 28 1.05 -6.80 3.88
C LEU A 28 1.03 -6.94 5.41
N GLY A 29 2.00 -6.32 6.07
CA GLY A 29 2.05 -6.17 7.52
C GLY A 29 1.59 -4.78 7.93
N VAL A 30 0.99 -4.65 9.11
CA VAL A 30 0.68 -3.37 9.74
C VAL A 30 1.38 -3.35 11.09
N THR A 31 2.14 -2.30 11.36
CA THR A 31 2.78 -2.09 12.67
C THR A 31 1.75 -1.57 13.70
N ALA A 32 2.09 -1.62 14.98
CA ALA A 32 1.24 -1.07 16.04
C ALA A 32 0.92 0.44 15.87
N ASN A 33 1.75 1.17 15.13
CA ASN A 33 1.56 2.60 14.84
C ASN A 33 0.72 2.84 13.57
N GLY A 34 0.29 1.78 12.89
CA GLY A 34 -0.46 1.88 11.63
C GLY A 34 0.41 2.04 10.38
N ASP A 35 1.74 1.94 10.50
CA ASP A 35 2.60 1.92 9.31
C ASP A 35 2.46 0.60 8.56
N LEU A 36 2.38 0.69 7.23
CA LEU A 36 2.21 -0.44 6.34
C LEU A 36 3.57 -0.99 5.90
N LEU A 37 3.69 -2.31 5.84
CA LEU A 37 4.87 -3.04 5.44
C LEU A 37 4.54 -3.97 4.27
N GLU A 38 5.30 -3.89 3.18
CA GLU A 38 5.30 -4.91 2.15
C GLU A 38 6.15 -6.11 2.61
N VAL A 39 5.57 -7.32 2.57
CA VAL A 39 6.25 -8.53 3.04
C VAL A 39 6.89 -9.26 1.86
N HIS A 40 8.23 -9.30 1.85
CA HIS A 40 9.00 -10.04 0.87
C HIS A 40 9.48 -11.37 1.44
N ARG A 41 9.43 -12.42 0.62
CA ARG A 41 10.04 -13.71 0.93
C ARG A 41 11.12 -13.99 -0.09
N THR A 42 12.37 -14.02 0.35
CA THR A 42 13.52 -14.26 -0.52
C THR A 42 14.31 -15.48 -0.09
N SER A 43 14.85 -16.21 -1.07
CA SER A 43 15.83 -17.26 -0.80
C SER A 43 17.21 -16.62 -0.76
N LEU A 44 18.00 -16.95 0.27
CA LEU A 44 19.38 -16.47 0.37
C LEU A 44 20.37 -17.31 -0.45
N SER A 45 19.95 -18.50 -0.89
CA SER A 45 20.71 -19.36 -1.78
C SER A 45 19.78 -20.21 -2.65
N ASP A 46 20.32 -20.74 -3.75
CA ASP A 46 19.65 -21.74 -4.59
C ASP A 46 19.71 -23.16 -3.99
N ALA A 47 20.35 -23.31 -2.82
CA ALA A 47 20.47 -24.58 -2.09
C ALA A 47 19.37 -24.72 -1.04
N HIS A 48 19.14 -25.95 -0.57
CA HIS A 48 18.29 -26.19 0.60
C HIS A 48 18.91 -25.53 1.83
N ALA A 49 18.20 -24.58 2.42
CA ALA A 49 18.59 -23.87 3.63
C ALA A 49 17.55 -24.08 4.73
N SER A 50 17.98 -24.02 5.99
CA SER A 50 17.15 -24.03 7.18
C SER A 50 17.71 -23.04 8.21
N TRP A 51 16.86 -22.54 9.11
CA TRP A 51 17.30 -21.70 10.22
C TRP A 51 17.45 -22.55 11.48
N PHE A 52 18.58 -22.39 12.17
CA PHE A 52 18.79 -22.92 13.51
C PHE A 52 18.48 -21.79 14.49
N LEU A 53 17.35 -21.92 15.19
CA LEU A 53 16.87 -20.94 16.16
C LEU A 53 17.00 -21.52 17.56
N THR A 54 18.10 -21.20 18.24
CA THR A 54 18.39 -21.68 19.61
C THR A 54 18.24 -23.21 19.75
N ASP A 55 17.06 -23.70 20.13
CA ASP A 55 16.68 -25.09 20.36
C ASP A 55 15.81 -25.72 19.25
N GLU A 56 15.45 -24.97 18.21
CA GLU A 56 14.58 -25.39 17.12
C GLU A 56 15.24 -25.26 15.75
N VAL A 57 14.83 -26.12 14.81
CA VAL A 57 15.24 -26.02 13.40
C VAL A 57 14.03 -25.69 12.54
N VAL A 58 14.02 -24.51 11.94
CA VAL A 58 13.02 -24.12 10.95
C VAL A 58 13.47 -24.60 9.58
N GLN A 59 12.76 -25.59 9.05
CA GLN A 59 13.09 -26.20 7.77
C GLN A 59 13.05 -25.19 6.60
N ASP A 60 12.17 -24.19 6.64
CA ASP A 60 12.13 -23.13 5.63
C ASP A 60 13.26 -22.11 5.86
N GLY A 61 14.33 -22.20 5.08
CA GLY A 61 15.47 -21.27 5.14
C GLY A 61 15.27 -19.94 4.42
N ARG A 62 14.05 -19.61 3.97
CA ARG A 62 13.78 -18.30 3.34
C ARG A 62 13.87 -17.18 4.37
N LEU A 63 14.30 -16.02 3.90
CA LEU A 63 14.30 -14.77 4.66
C LEU A 63 13.00 -14.02 4.39
N VAL A 64 12.33 -13.60 5.45
CA VAL A 64 11.14 -12.73 5.39
C VAL A 64 11.54 -11.31 5.76
N LEU A 65 11.24 -10.34 4.89
CA LEU A 65 11.56 -8.93 5.08
C LEU A 65 10.27 -8.11 5.03
N GLY A 66 10.12 -7.16 5.96
CA GLY A 66 9.05 -6.16 5.93
C GLY A 66 9.64 -4.80 5.57
N THR A 67 9.29 -4.25 4.40
CA THR A 67 9.74 -2.91 4.00
C THR A 67 8.61 -1.90 4.08
N PRO A 68 8.83 -0.67 4.57
CA PRO A 68 7.79 0.36 4.61
C PRO A 68 7.15 0.60 3.24
N LEU A 69 5.83 0.54 3.21
CA LEU A 69 5.01 0.80 2.03
C LEU A 69 4.19 2.07 2.27
N ASP A 70 4.27 3.04 1.37
CA ASP A 70 3.37 4.19 1.45
C ASP A 70 1.94 3.76 1.03
N PRO A 71 0.93 3.92 1.88
CA PRO A 71 -0.44 3.49 1.57
C PRO A 71 -1.02 4.12 0.30
N LEU A 72 -0.51 5.28 -0.14
CA LEU A 72 -0.94 5.90 -1.40
C LEU A 72 -0.64 5.02 -2.62
N PHE A 73 0.36 4.14 -2.58
CA PHE A 73 0.61 3.20 -3.67
C PHE A 73 -0.53 2.19 -3.83
N LEU A 74 -1.21 1.77 -2.76
CA LEU A 74 -2.38 0.89 -2.86
C LEU A 74 -3.58 1.61 -3.51
N LEU A 75 -3.68 2.92 -3.31
CA LEU A 75 -4.75 3.74 -3.85
C LEU A 75 -4.55 4.11 -5.33
N LEU A 76 -3.31 4.31 -5.78
CA LEU A 76 -3.02 4.79 -7.14
C LEU A 76 -3.70 3.98 -8.26
N PRO A 77 -3.63 2.63 -8.30
CA PRO A 77 -4.27 1.85 -9.35
C PRO A 77 -5.80 1.93 -9.31
N ARG A 78 -6.38 2.08 -8.12
CA ARG A 78 -7.83 2.21 -7.93
C ARG A 78 -8.31 3.59 -8.38
N LEU A 79 -7.57 4.64 -8.02
CA LEU A 79 -7.80 6.01 -8.49
C LEU A 79 -7.69 6.12 -10.01
N GLU A 80 -6.69 5.44 -10.58
CA GLU A 80 -6.48 5.35 -12.03
C GLU A 80 -7.65 4.62 -12.71
N ALA A 81 -8.08 3.47 -12.17
CA ALA A 81 -9.24 2.75 -12.69
C ALA A 81 -10.53 3.56 -12.58
N ALA A 82 -10.72 4.29 -11.48
CA ALA A 82 -11.88 5.14 -11.23
C ALA A 82 -11.99 6.32 -12.19
N ARG A 83 -10.86 6.76 -12.78
CA ARG A 83 -10.81 7.75 -13.87
C ARG A 83 -11.45 7.25 -15.17
N GLY A 84 -11.56 5.93 -15.35
CA GLY A 84 -12.08 5.27 -16.55
C GLY A 84 -11.05 5.20 -17.69
N ALA A 85 -11.33 4.41 -18.73
CA ALA A 85 -10.46 4.22 -19.91
C ALA A 85 -10.40 5.45 -20.85
N CYS A 86 -10.69 6.65 -20.33
CA CYS A 86 -10.80 7.86 -21.14
C CYS A 86 -9.43 8.50 -21.36
N SER A 87 -9.25 9.01 -22.57
CA SER A 87 -8.02 9.56 -23.14
C SER A 87 -7.28 10.55 -22.24
N THR A 88 -5.99 10.77 -22.54
CA THR A 88 -5.07 11.73 -21.93
C THR A 88 -5.58 13.18 -21.82
N GLU A 89 -6.71 13.52 -22.44
CA GLU A 89 -7.32 14.85 -22.40
C GLU A 89 -8.41 14.99 -21.30
N TYR A 90 -9.00 13.89 -20.84
CA TYR A 90 -10.05 13.90 -19.82
C TYR A 90 -9.46 13.68 -18.42
N LYS A 91 -9.56 14.70 -17.56
CA LYS A 91 -9.07 14.68 -16.17
C LYS A 91 -9.83 13.72 -15.24
N GLY A 92 -10.88 13.06 -15.72
CA GLY A 92 -11.79 12.25 -14.90
C GLY A 92 -12.78 13.07 -14.07
N VAL A 93 -13.61 12.36 -13.30
CA VAL A 93 -14.67 12.90 -12.45
C VAL A 93 -14.26 12.80 -10.98
N PHE A 94 -14.74 13.73 -10.15
CA PHE A 94 -14.61 13.65 -8.70
C PHE A 94 -15.47 12.52 -8.14
N LYS A 95 -14.89 11.64 -7.33
CA LYS A 95 -15.57 10.49 -6.69
C LYS A 95 -15.22 10.43 -5.22
N SER A 96 -16.09 9.85 -4.39
CA SER A 96 -15.77 9.60 -2.98
C SER A 96 -14.75 8.45 -2.87
N ILE A 97 -14.08 8.33 -1.72
CA ILE A 97 -13.15 7.21 -1.49
C ILE A 97 -13.90 5.88 -1.50
N SER A 98 -15.09 5.82 -0.89
CA SER A 98 -15.91 4.61 -0.90
C SER A 98 -16.30 4.20 -2.32
N ASP A 99 -16.67 5.16 -3.19
CA ASP A 99 -16.94 4.89 -4.62
C ASP A 99 -15.70 4.38 -5.39
N ILE A 100 -14.50 4.84 -5.02
CA ILE A 100 -13.24 4.41 -5.64
C ILE A 100 -12.86 3.00 -5.17
N LEU A 101 -13.25 2.63 -3.95
CA LEU A 101 -13.01 1.31 -3.38
C LEU A 101 -14.13 0.30 -3.72
N CYS A 102 -15.25 0.74 -4.31
CA CYS A 102 -16.44 -0.07 -4.60
C CYS A 102 -16.21 -1.37 -5.40
N ASP A 103 -17.22 -2.24 -5.24
CA ASP A 103 -17.21 -3.70 -5.25
C ASP A 103 -16.63 -4.39 -6.50
N GLY A 104 -15.58 -5.17 -6.28
CA GLY A 104 -14.94 -6.04 -7.28
C GLY A 104 -13.59 -6.57 -6.81
N ASP A 105 -13.01 -5.88 -5.84
CA ASP A 105 -11.75 -6.21 -5.20
C ASP A 105 -11.98 -6.68 -3.76
N ASP A 106 -11.72 -7.96 -3.48
CA ASP A 106 -11.94 -8.57 -2.16
C ASP A 106 -11.13 -7.91 -1.02
N ASP A 107 -10.05 -7.18 -1.36
CA ASP A 107 -9.20 -6.43 -0.44
C ASP A 107 -9.67 -5.00 -0.16
N ALA A 108 -10.74 -4.54 -0.84
CA ALA A 108 -11.26 -3.18 -0.67
C ALA A 108 -11.65 -2.83 0.78
N PRO A 109 -12.38 -3.68 1.53
CA PRO A 109 -12.79 -3.33 2.89
C PRO A 109 -11.60 -3.18 3.84
N LEU A 110 -10.56 -4.01 3.65
CA LEU A 110 -9.35 -3.99 4.47
C LEU A 110 -8.53 -2.71 4.20
N ILE A 111 -8.44 -2.31 2.93
CA ILE A 111 -7.80 -1.05 2.55
C ILE A 111 -8.59 0.14 3.10
N GLU A 112 -9.92 0.14 2.97
CA GLU A 112 -10.76 1.22 3.50
C GLU A 112 -10.59 1.37 5.02
N GLN A 113 -10.65 0.26 5.76
CA GLN A 113 -10.39 0.24 7.19
C GLN A 113 -9.00 0.82 7.52
N HIS A 114 -7.97 0.43 6.77
CA HIS A 114 -6.63 0.93 6.98
C HIS A 114 -6.53 2.43 6.71
N LEU A 115 -7.10 2.92 5.60
CA LEU A 115 -7.13 4.35 5.25
C LEU A 115 -7.81 5.19 6.33
N GLY A 116 -8.90 4.70 6.91
CA GLY A 116 -9.60 5.37 8.02
C GLY A 116 -8.74 5.54 9.27
N SER A 117 -7.73 4.67 9.46
CA SER A 117 -6.76 4.79 10.56
C SER A 117 -5.56 5.69 10.25
N LEU A 118 -5.37 6.11 8.99
CA LEU A 118 -4.16 6.84 8.60
C LEU A 118 -4.17 8.30 9.07
N PRO A 119 -3.10 8.75 9.74
CA PRO A 119 -2.98 10.15 10.11
C PRO A 119 -2.85 11.02 8.86
N HIS A 120 -3.54 12.17 8.90
CA HIS A 120 -3.52 13.19 7.87
C HIS A 120 -3.95 12.68 6.48
N LEU A 121 -4.91 11.75 6.40
CA LEU A 121 -5.43 11.20 5.15
C LEU A 121 -5.76 12.29 4.11
N HIS A 122 -6.45 13.36 4.52
CA HIS A 122 -6.77 14.50 3.64
C HIS A 122 -5.52 15.13 2.99
N ARG A 123 -4.46 15.35 3.77
CA ARG A 123 -3.18 15.89 3.27
C ARG A 123 -2.48 14.90 2.33
N ARG A 124 -2.52 13.60 2.67
CA ARG A 124 -1.93 12.53 1.84
C ARG A 124 -2.65 12.46 0.49
N LEU A 125 -3.97 12.42 0.48
CA LEU A 125 -4.78 12.46 -0.74
C LEU A 125 -4.51 13.73 -1.54
N GLY A 126 -4.45 14.90 -0.90
CA GLY A 126 -4.14 16.16 -1.57
C GLY A 126 -2.74 16.21 -2.22
N SER A 127 -1.84 15.29 -1.88
CA SER A 127 -0.52 15.18 -2.50
C SER A 127 -0.52 14.50 -3.86
N ILE A 128 -1.58 13.75 -4.19
CA ILE A 128 -1.74 13.02 -5.46
C ILE A 128 -3.07 13.33 -6.18
N CYS A 129 -4.05 13.90 -5.48
CA CYS A 129 -5.39 14.21 -5.97
C CYS A 129 -5.74 15.70 -5.88
N ASP A 130 -6.65 16.14 -6.73
CA ASP A 130 -7.48 17.32 -6.50
C ASP A 130 -8.61 16.96 -5.54
N LEU A 131 -8.85 17.85 -4.57
CA LEU A 131 -9.83 17.65 -3.51
C LEU A 131 -11.01 18.61 -3.72
N ASN A 132 -12.22 18.12 -3.46
CA ASN A 132 -13.44 18.92 -3.47
C ASN A 132 -14.28 18.55 -2.24
N ASP A 133 -14.38 19.51 -1.32
CA ASP A 133 -15.02 19.42 0.00
C ASP A 133 -16.37 20.15 0.03
N LYS A 134 -16.94 20.49 -1.14
CA LYS A 134 -18.24 21.17 -1.24
C LYS A 134 -19.44 20.25 -0.99
N TYR A 135 -19.21 18.94 -0.91
CA TYR A 135 -20.23 17.92 -0.68
C TYR A 135 -20.12 17.36 0.74
N ASP A 136 -21.10 16.58 1.16
CA ASP A 136 -21.10 15.95 2.49
C ASP A 136 -19.92 14.98 2.70
N GLU A 137 -19.39 14.44 1.60
CA GLU A 137 -18.21 13.57 1.59
C GLU A 137 -17.05 14.21 0.81
N LEU A 138 -15.82 13.85 1.20
CA LEU A 138 -14.62 14.28 0.49
C LEU A 138 -14.57 13.63 -0.89
N MET A 139 -14.74 14.46 -1.92
CA MET A 139 -14.63 14.02 -3.29
C MET A 139 -13.20 14.24 -3.79
N VAL A 140 -12.62 13.22 -4.42
CA VAL A 140 -11.25 13.26 -4.92
C VAL A 140 -11.19 12.95 -6.41
N ARG A 141 -10.17 13.50 -7.08
CA ARG A 141 -9.85 13.21 -8.48
C ARG A 141 -8.35 13.11 -8.66
N LEU A 142 -7.85 12.05 -9.28
CA LEU A 142 -6.43 11.86 -9.53
C LEU A 142 -5.84 13.00 -10.37
N SER A 143 -4.64 13.46 -10.02
CA SER A 143 -3.97 14.56 -10.71
C SER A 143 -2.54 14.18 -11.10
N ASP A 144 -2.30 14.00 -12.40
CA ASP A 144 -1.01 13.53 -12.92
C ASP A 144 0.18 14.42 -12.50
N SER A 145 -0.02 15.74 -12.49
CA SER A 145 1.02 16.68 -12.07
C SER A 145 1.39 16.51 -10.60
N LYS A 146 0.40 16.26 -9.73
CA LYS A 146 0.61 16.00 -8.30
C LYS A 146 1.24 14.63 -8.08
N VAL A 147 0.76 13.60 -8.77
CA VAL A 147 1.35 12.25 -8.73
C VAL A 147 2.81 12.29 -9.13
N LEU A 148 3.16 12.93 -10.25
CA LEU A 148 4.55 13.08 -10.68
C LEU A 148 5.41 13.87 -9.69
N ALA A 149 4.89 14.96 -9.13
CA ALA A 149 5.58 15.74 -8.11
C ALA A 149 5.77 14.95 -6.79
N TRP A 150 4.81 14.09 -6.44
CA TRP A 150 4.90 13.18 -5.31
C TRP A 150 5.94 12.08 -5.56
N LEU A 151 5.92 11.41 -6.72
CA LEU A 151 6.88 10.38 -7.11
C LEU A 151 8.32 10.89 -7.14
N ARG A 152 8.55 12.12 -7.62
CA ARG A 152 9.90 12.74 -7.64
C ARG A 152 10.49 13.01 -6.25
N ARG A 153 9.67 12.99 -5.19
CA ARG A 153 10.10 13.22 -3.80
C ARG A 153 10.28 11.92 -3.01
N LYS A 154 9.95 10.78 -3.62
CA LYS A 154 10.12 9.44 -3.05
C LYS A 154 11.44 8.84 -3.48
#